data_AF-A0A1F5PXT2-F1
#
_entry.id   AF-A0A1F5PXT2-F1
#
_cell.length_a   1.000
_cell.length_b   1.000
_cell.length_c   1.000
_cell.angle_alpha   90.00
_cell.angle_beta   90.00
_cell.angle_gamma   90.00
#
_symmetry.space_group_name_H-M   'P 1'
#
loop_
_entity.id
_entity.type
_entity.pdbx_description
1 polymer ?
#
loop_
_entity_poly.entity_id
_entity_poly.type
_entity_poly.pdbx_seq_one_letter_code
_entity_poly.pdbx_strand_id
1 'polypeptide(L)'
;MTKKQKIWLWVSLGIFVIPEIVWSPIVSLFYSFAQNSNNAQLLRSSFLYHPDNRNILTSILFLQFLGLLLTTILLIKLNLKLKKPILWLLIVFLFILTIITFFLFGFSVAFNGIG
;
A
#
# COMPACT_ATOMS: atom_id res chain seq x y z
N MET A 1 5.30 -20.81 -16.43
CA MET A 1 5.70 -19.47 -15.95
C MET A 1 7.07 -19.18 -16.52
N THR A 2 7.24 -18.11 -17.31
CA THR A 2 8.55 -17.76 -17.86
C THR A 2 9.42 -17.08 -16.81
N LYS A 3 10.75 -17.19 -16.90
CA LYS A 3 11.68 -16.54 -15.95
C LYS A 3 11.38 -15.04 -15.79
N LYS A 4 11.03 -14.37 -16.90
CA LYS A 4 10.66 -12.95 -16.95
C LYS A 4 9.38 -12.64 -16.15
N GLN A 5 8.32 -13.45 -16.30
CA GLN A 5 7.08 -13.29 -15.54
C GLN A 5 7.27 -13.47 -14.03
N LYS A 6 8.14 -14.41 -13.64
CA LYS A 6 8.48 -14.63 -12.24
C LYS A 6 9.21 -13.43 -11.65
N ILE A 7 10.18 -12.86 -12.37
CA ILE A 7 10.91 -11.66 -11.94
C ILE A 7 9.96 -10.47 -11.75
N TRP A 8 9.05 -10.22 -12.71
CA TRP A 8 8.08 -9.13 -12.59
C TRP A 8 7.16 -9.27 -11.37
N LEU A 9 6.74 -10.50 -11.05
CA LEU A 9 5.93 -10.77 -9.87
C LEU A 9 6.71 -10.58 -8.56
N TRP A 10 8.00 -10.94 -8.54
CA TRP A 10 8.88 -10.68 -7.39
C TRP A 10 9.20 -9.20 -7.21
N VAL A 11 9.41 -8.47 -8.30
CA VAL A 11 9.63 -7.01 -8.27
C VAL A 11 8.37 -6.30 -7.76
N SER A 12 7.19 -6.70 -8.24
CA SER A 12 5.93 -6.09 -7.81
C SER A 12 5.59 -6.41 -6.34
N LEU A 13 5.89 -7.64 -5.89
CA LEU A 13 5.84 -7.99 -4.46
C LEU A 13 6.90 -7.25 -3.64
N GLY A 14 8.10 -7.08 -4.16
CA GLY A 14 9.19 -6.39 -3.47
C GLY A 14 8.85 -4.93 -3.20
N ILE A 15 8.24 -4.24 -4.16
CA ILE A 15 7.73 -2.86 -4.00
C ILE A 15 6.64 -2.79 -2.92
N PHE A 16 5.85 -3.85 -2.77
CA PHE A 16 4.78 -3.94 -1.77
C PHE A 16 5.29 -4.28 -0.36
N VAL A 17 6.33 -5.12 -0.25
CA VAL A 17 6.82 -5.66 1.04
C VAL A 17 7.69 -4.68 1.81
N ILE A 18 8.09 -3.52 1.25
CA ILE A 18 8.93 -2.54 1.97
C ILE A 18 8.22 -2.12 3.28
N PRO A 19 8.67 -2.62 4.45
CA PRO A 19 7.83 -2.66 5.65
C PRO A 19 7.61 -1.28 6.28
N GLU A 20 8.57 -0.38 6.10
CA GLU A 20 8.65 0.81 6.92
C GLU A 20 7.77 1.94 6.38
N ILE A 21 7.70 2.09 5.07
CA ILE A 21 6.94 3.16 4.42
C ILE A 21 5.45 2.82 4.31
N VAL A 22 5.12 1.55 4.08
CA VAL A 22 3.76 1.10 3.82
C VAL A 22 2.96 0.94 5.11
N TRP A 23 3.56 0.33 6.13
CA TRP A 23 2.82 -0.04 7.33
C TRP A 23 2.86 1.05 8.39
N SER A 24 3.89 1.91 8.41
CA SER A 24 3.96 3.01 9.36
C SER A 24 2.73 3.93 9.28
N PRO A 25 2.22 4.28 8.10
CA PRO A 25 1.04 5.13 8.00
C PRO A 25 -0.28 4.46 8.36
N ILE A 26 -0.41 3.19 8.01
CA ILE A 26 -1.60 2.39 8.31
C ILE A 26 -1.69 2.19 9.84
N VAL A 27 -0.58 1.81 10.46
CA VAL A 27 -0.50 1.58 11.91
C VAL A 27 -0.74 2.87 12.69
N SER A 28 -0.19 4.00 12.26
CA SER A 28 -0.41 5.29 12.95
C SER A 28 -1.86 5.78 12.85
N LEU A 29 -2.53 5.57 11.70
CA LEU A 29 -3.95 5.89 11.52
C LEU A 29 -4.84 5.02 12.41
N PHE A 30 -4.62 3.70 12.42
CA PHE A 30 -5.36 2.80 13.31
C PHE A 30 -5.14 3.14 14.78
N TYR A 31 -3.91 3.49 15.16
CA TYR A 31 -3.58 3.88 16.52
C TYR A 31 -4.25 5.19 16.94
N SER A 32 -4.25 6.19 16.05
CA SER A 32 -4.93 7.46 16.27
C SER A 32 -6.44 7.28 16.43
N PHE A 33 -7.02 6.39 15.62
CA PHE A 33 -8.44 6.04 15.73
C PHE A 33 -8.75 5.29 17.02
N ALA A 34 -7.90 4.34 17.43
CA ALA A 34 -8.06 3.59 18.67
C ALA A 34 -7.88 4.45 19.94
N GLN A 35 -7.02 5.47 19.89
CA GLN A 35 -6.81 6.38 21.02
C GLN A 35 -7.98 7.35 21.25
N ASN A 36 -8.88 7.54 20.27
CA ASN A 36 -10.04 8.42 20.35
C ASN A 36 -9.74 9.77 21.02
N SER A 37 -8.56 10.34 20.74
CA SER A 37 -8.00 11.51 21.39
C SER A 37 -7.71 12.59 20.36
N ASN A 38 -8.05 13.84 20.66
CA ASN A 38 -7.74 15.01 19.83
C ASN A 38 -6.22 15.26 19.69
N ASN A 39 -5.39 14.62 20.53
CA ASN A 39 -3.93 14.65 20.49
C ASN A 39 -3.38 13.23 20.30
N ALA A 40 -3.75 12.58 19.19
CA ALA A 40 -3.22 11.27 18.86
C ALA A 40 -1.69 11.34 18.73
N GLN A 41 -0.99 10.66 19.64
CA GLN A 41 0.46 10.55 19.56
C GLN A 41 0.81 9.51 18.49
N LEU A 42 1.66 9.91 17.54
CA LEU A 42 2.19 8.98 16.55
C LEU A 42 2.93 7.86 17.30
N LEU A 43 2.51 6.61 17.06
CA LEU A 43 3.12 5.40 17.65
C LEU A 43 4.65 5.36 17.43
N ARG A 44 5.11 5.97 16.32
CA ARG A 44 6.52 6.21 16.01
C ARG A 44 6.65 7.43 15.10
N SER A 45 7.64 8.29 15.35
CA SER A 45 8.00 9.39 14.45
C SER A 45 8.59 8.82 13.15
N SER A 46 7.78 8.76 12.10
CA SER A 46 8.25 8.37 10.77
C SER A 46 8.68 9.62 10.01
N PHE A 47 9.83 9.58 9.34
CA PHE A 47 10.34 10.68 8.51
C PHE A 47 9.29 11.14 7.47
N LEU A 48 8.43 10.23 7.02
CA LEU A 48 7.36 10.51 6.06
C LEU A 48 6.22 11.38 6.59
N TYR A 49 6.09 11.51 7.92
CA TYR A 49 5.09 12.36 8.56
C TYR A 49 5.57 13.79 8.78
N HIS A 50 6.83 14.08 8.46
CA HIS A 50 7.31 15.46 8.45
C HIS A 50 6.56 16.24 7.34
N PRO A 51 6.07 17.45 7.63
CA PRO A 51 5.36 18.28 6.65
C PRO A 51 6.17 18.50 5.36
N ASP A 52 7.50 18.57 5.46
CA ASP A 52 8.41 18.73 4.32
C ASP A 52 8.44 17.51 3.37
N ASN A 53 8.07 16.32 3.89
CA ASN A 53 8.13 15.06 3.15
C ASN A 53 6.77 14.61 2.61
N ARG A 54 5.74 15.46 2.68
CA ARG A 54 4.39 15.13 2.20
C ARG A 54 4.34 14.72 0.74
N ASN A 55 5.09 15.40 -0.14
CA ASN A 55 5.17 15.06 -1.56
C ASN A 55 5.82 13.69 -1.81
N ILE A 56 6.79 13.32 -0.97
CA ILE A 56 7.46 12.02 -1.01
C ILE A 56 6.47 10.94 -0.58
N LEU A 57 5.72 11.16 0.51
CA LEU A 57 4.67 10.25 0.96
C LEU A 57 3.60 10.03 -0.13
N THR A 58 3.10 11.08 -0.77
CA THR A 58 2.13 10.99 -1.86
C THR A 58 2.67 10.18 -3.04
N SER A 59 3.93 10.42 -3.41
CA SER A 59 4.60 9.71 -4.52
C SER A 59 4.75 8.21 -4.23
N ILE A 60 5.05 7.85 -2.97
CA ILE A 60 5.20 6.45 -2.57
C ILE A 60 3.84 5.75 -2.53
N LEU A 61 2.79 6.40 -1.99
CA LEU A 61 1.43 5.87 -2.02
C LEU A 61 0.93 5.64 -3.45
N PHE A 62 1.28 6.54 -4.38
CA PHE A 62 0.99 6.38 -5.80
C PHE A 62 1.70 5.18 -6.44
N LEU A 63 3.02 5.04 -6.22
CA LEU A 63 3.80 3.89 -6.70
C LEU A 63 3.27 2.58 -6.15
N GLN A 64 2.86 2.57 -4.88
CA GLN A 64 2.30 1.40 -4.23
C GLN A 64 0.93 1.02 -4.81
N PHE A 65 0.06 2.00 -5.06
CA PHE A 65 -1.22 1.78 -5.74
C PHE A 65 -1.02 1.15 -7.13
N LEU A 66 -0.09 1.69 -7.93
CA LEU A 66 0.26 1.12 -9.22
C LEU A 66 0.82 -0.31 -9.09
N GLY A 67 1.69 -0.54 -8.12
CA GLY A 67 2.26 -1.86 -7.83
C GLY A 67 1.19 -2.90 -7.49
N LEU A 68 0.20 -2.53 -6.66
CA LEU A 68 -0.92 -3.40 -6.29
C LEU A 68 -1.83 -3.71 -7.48
N LEU A 69 -2.17 -2.70 -8.29
CA LEU A 69 -2.96 -2.89 -9.51
C LEU A 69 -2.26 -3.84 -10.48
N LEU A 70 -0.99 -3.58 -10.79
CA LEU A 70 -0.20 -4.41 -11.70
C LEU A 70 -0.06 -5.84 -11.18
N THR A 71 0.19 -6.01 -9.88
CA THR A 71 0.30 -7.33 -9.25
C THR A 71 -1.02 -8.09 -9.40
N THR A 72 -2.15 -7.45 -9.11
CA THR A 72 -3.48 -8.07 -9.20
C THR A 72 -3.81 -8.49 -10.64
N ILE A 73 -3.56 -7.61 -11.62
CA ILE A 73 -3.77 -7.90 -13.05
C ILE A 73 -2.87 -9.06 -13.51
N LEU A 74 -1.59 -9.04 -13.14
CA LEU A 74 -0.65 -10.09 -13.49
C LEU A 74 -1.05 -11.43 -12.86
N LEU A 75 -1.55 -11.43 -11.64
CA LEU A 75 -1.95 -12.66 -10.94
C LEU A 75 -3.16 -13.33 -11.61
N ILE A 76 -4.15 -12.54 -12.02
CA ILE A 76 -5.30 -13.00 -12.79
C ILE A 76 -4.85 -13.54 -14.15
N LYS A 77 -3.96 -12.83 -14.86
CA LYS A 77 -3.49 -13.20 -16.20
C LYS A 77 -2.54 -14.40 -16.22
N LEU A 78 -1.71 -14.57 -15.19
CA LEU A 78 -0.67 -15.60 -15.12
C LEU A 78 -1.21 -17.00 -14.80
N ASN A 79 -2.48 -17.11 -14.42
CA ASN A 79 -3.18 -18.35 -14.12
C ASN A 79 -2.28 -19.33 -13.34
N LEU A 80 -1.75 -18.83 -12.22
CA LEU A 80 -0.77 -19.55 -11.41
C LEU A 80 -1.31 -20.92 -11.02
N LYS A 81 -0.46 -21.95 -11.01
CA LYS A 81 -0.80 -23.31 -10.56
C LYS A 81 -1.06 -23.40 -9.03
N LEU A 82 -1.51 -22.32 -8.41
CA LEU A 82 -1.95 -22.30 -7.02
C LEU A 82 -3.31 -23.00 -6.91
N LYS A 83 -3.61 -23.55 -5.73
CA LYS A 83 -4.95 -24.08 -5.47
C LYS A 83 -5.96 -22.93 -5.63
N LYS A 84 -7.02 -23.13 -6.41
CA LYS A 84 -8.06 -22.12 -6.71
C LYS A 84 -8.52 -21.30 -5.48
N PRO A 85 -8.83 -21.89 -4.30
CA PRO A 85 -9.27 -21.09 -3.14
C PRO A 85 -8.19 -20.14 -2.61
N ILE A 86 -6.91 -20.56 -2.63
CA ILE A 86 -5.79 -19.73 -2.15
C ILE A 86 -5.59 -18.53 -3.06
N LEU A 87 -5.71 -18.73 -4.38
CA LEU A 87 -5.58 -17.66 -5.36
C LEU A 87 -6.70 -16.61 -5.19
N TRP A 88 -7.95 -17.05 -4.99
CA TRP A 88 -9.06 -16.14 -4.73
C TRP A 88 -8.90 -15.36 -3.42
N LEU A 89 -8.48 -16.02 -2.34
CA LEU A 89 -8.20 -15.35 -1.07
C LEU A 89 -7.12 -14.28 -1.22
N LEU A 90 -6.05 -14.58 -1.96
CA LEU A 90 -4.98 -13.64 -2.24
C LEU A 90 -5.45 -12.45 -3.10
N ILE A 91 -6.29 -12.68 -4.11
CA ILE A 91 -6.88 -11.60 -4.93
C ILE A 91 -7.76 -10.70 -4.07
N VAL A 92 -8.63 -11.25 -3.23
CA VAL A 92 -9.49 -10.46 -2.32
C VAL A 92 -8.63 -9.63 -1.36
N PHE A 93 -7.58 -10.22 -0.80
CA PHE A 93 -6.64 -9.50 0.06
C PHE A 93 -5.94 -8.33 -0.67
N LEU A 94 -5.42 -8.56 -1.88
CA LEU A 94 -4.81 -7.51 -2.70
C LEU A 94 -5.81 -6.43 -3.10
N PHE A 95 -7.06 -6.79 -3.36
CA PHE A 95 -8.12 -5.85 -3.69
C PHE A 95 -8.46 -4.94 -2.50
N ILE A 96 -8.59 -5.49 -1.29
CA ILE A 96 -8.79 -4.72 -0.06
C ILE A 96 -7.63 -3.72 0.14
N LEU A 97 -6.39 -4.18 -0.03
CA LEU A 97 -5.21 -3.31 0.06
C LEU A 97 -5.20 -2.20 -0.99
N THR A 98 -5.66 -2.49 -2.20
CA THR A 98 -5.78 -1.48 -3.27
C THR A 98 -6.79 -0.40 -2.88
N ILE A 99 -7.92 -0.78 -2.27
CA ILE A 99 -8.91 0.17 -1.75
C ILE A 99 -8.30 1.04 -0.64
N ILE A 100 -7.63 0.44 0.33
CA ILE A 100 -7.00 1.17 1.44
C ILE A 100 -5.96 2.17 0.91
N THR A 101 -5.06 1.72 0.05
CA THR A 101 -4.01 2.59 -0.53
C THR A 101 -4.59 3.70 -1.40
N PHE A 102 -5.68 3.45 -2.13
CA PHE A 102 -6.41 4.49 -2.87
C PHE A 102 -6.98 5.58 -1.94
N PHE A 103 -7.62 5.20 -0.83
CA PHE A 103 -8.13 6.16 0.15
C PHE A 103 -7.01 6.97 0.80
N LEU A 104 -5.91 6.32 1.19
CA LEU A 104 -4.75 7.00 1.79
C LEU A 104 -4.10 7.98 0.81
N PHE A 105 -3.98 7.58 -0.46
CA PHE A 105 -3.48 8.45 -1.52
C PHE A 105 -4.41 9.67 -1.71
N GLY A 106 -5.72 9.44 -1.85
CA GLY A 106 -6.71 10.51 -2.00
C GLY A 106 -6.70 11.49 -0.82
N PHE A 107 -6.60 10.97 0.40
CA PHE A 107 -6.43 11.77 1.61
C PHE A 107 -5.13 12.60 1.56
N SER A 108 -4.00 11.98 1.23
CA SER A 108 -2.71 12.68 1.11
C SER A 108 -2.76 13.82 0.07
N VAL A 109 -3.41 13.61 -1.08
CA VAL A 109 -3.57 14.64 -2.11
C VAL A 109 -4.48 15.77 -1.63
N ALA A 110 -5.62 15.45 -1.02
CA ALA A 110 -6.55 16.45 -0.49
C ALA A 110 -5.90 17.36 0.55
N PHE A 111 -5.09 16.81 1.45
CA PHE A 111 -4.36 17.57 2.47
C PHE A 111 -3.18 18.39 1.91
N ASN A 112 -2.65 18.04 0.74
CA ASN A 112 -1.61 18.83 0.06
C ASN A 112 -2.21 19.99 -0.76
N GLY A 113 -3.46 19.86 -1.22
CA GLY A 113 -4.15 20.92 -1.98
C GLY A 113 -4.77 22.05 -1.14
N ILE A 114 -4.77 21.91 0.19
CA ILE A 114 -5.27 22.94 1.15
C ILE A 114 -4.11 23.80 1.70
N GLY A 115 -2.91 23.70 1.12
CA GLY A 115 -1.73 24.51 1.46
C GLY A 115 -1.57 25.74 0.58
#